data_AF-A0A964A781-F1
#
_entry.id   AF-A0A964A781-F1
#
_cell.length_a   1.000
_cell.length_b   1.000
_cell.length_c   1.000
_cell.angle_alpha   90.00
_cell.angle_beta   90.00
_cell.angle_gamma   90.00
#
_symmetry.space_group_name_H-M   'P 1'
#
loop_
_entity.id
_entity.type
_entity.pdbx_description
1 polymer ?
#
loop_
_entity_poly.entity_id
_entity_poly.type
_entity_poly.pdbx_seq_one_letter_code
_entity_poly.pdbx_strand_id
1 'polypeptide(L)'
;MNCSIHTGIDAVAVCCDCGNGVCGTCRNKMFGRNYCDVCASGLEQKMMKRQAPQPPQVVFPPGLPQHALPPHLYKNPTVAAVLSAFIPGAGQVYAGRVGRGVGVFIGTLVLTPIFVGWFLWLAQIFDAHTTAKEHNLELTSR
;
A
#
# COMPACT_ATOMS: atom_id res chain seq x y z
N MET A 1 10.73 20.92 52.49
CA MET A 1 11.55 19.78 52.02
C MET A 1 12.52 20.32 50.98
N ASN A 2 13.79 19.91 51.01
CA ASN A 2 14.82 20.52 50.17
C ASN A 2 14.94 19.82 48.82
N CYS A 3 15.51 20.51 47.85
CA CYS A 3 15.84 19.93 46.56
C CYS A 3 16.83 18.78 46.75
N SER A 4 16.58 17.64 46.10
CA SER A 4 17.49 16.48 46.16
C SER A 4 18.83 16.71 45.44
N ILE A 5 18.93 17.76 44.61
CA ILE A 5 20.15 18.11 43.86
C ILE A 5 20.90 19.27 44.51
N HIS A 6 20.19 20.20 45.16
CA HIS A 6 20.80 21.36 45.81
C HIS A 6 20.46 21.40 47.29
N THR A 7 21.49 21.27 48.12
CA THR A 7 21.35 21.38 49.58
C THR A 7 21.04 22.83 49.97
N GLY A 8 19.96 23.03 50.73
CA GLY A 8 19.57 24.34 51.26
C GLY A 8 18.62 25.16 50.36
N ILE A 9 18.19 24.61 49.23
CA ILE A 9 17.15 25.22 48.38
C ILE A 9 15.83 24.49 48.60
N ASP A 10 14.77 25.24 48.88
CA ASP A 10 13.43 24.67 49.05
C ASP A 10 12.89 24.07 47.75
N ALA A 11 12.31 22.87 47.87
CA ALA A 11 11.61 22.23 46.77
C ALA A 11 10.25 22.89 46.54
N VAL A 12 9.93 23.14 45.27
CA VAL A 12 8.64 23.73 44.83
C VAL A 12 7.71 22.69 44.20
N ALA A 13 8.23 21.48 43.94
CA ALA A 13 7.48 20.36 43.39
C ALA A 13 8.10 19.03 43.83
N VAL A 14 7.35 17.95 43.63
CA VAL A 14 7.77 16.57 43.90
C VAL A 14 7.85 15.81 42.57
N CYS A 15 8.92 15.04 42.37
CA CYS A 15 9.08 14.18 41.20
C CYS A 15 8.03 13.07 41.22
N CYS A 16 7.27 12.90 40.13
CA CYS A 16 6.22 11.87 40.06
C CYS A 16 6.75 10.42 40.04
N ASP A 17 8.01 10.19 39.62
CA ASP A 17 8.56 8.83 39.52
C ASP A 17 9.30 8.38 40.80
N CYS A 18 10.09 9.26 41.42
CA CYS A 18 10.94 8.91 42.56
C CYS A 18 10.53 9.55 43.89
N GLY A 19 9.58 10.49 43.89
CA GLY A 19 9.08 11.14 45.12
C GLY A 19 10.02 12.19 45.72
N ASN A 20 11.17 12.48 45.11
CA ASN A 20 12.11 13.49 45.61
C ASN A 20 11.64 14.91 45.34
N GLY A 21 11.97 15.83 46.25
CA GLY A 21 11.72 17.27 46.09
C GLY A 21 12.65 17.91 45.05
N VAL A 22 12.07 18.74 44.18
CA VAL A 22 12.80 19.48 43.14
C VAL A 22 12.53 20.98 43.25
N CYS A 23 13.59 21.80 43.15
CA CYS A 23 13.49 23.25 43.11
C CYS A 23 13.01 23.76 41.74
N GLY A 24 12.74 25.06 41.62
CA GLY A 24 12.21 25.66 40.39
C GLY A 24 13.13 25.52 39.17
N THR A 25 14.44 25.39 39.39
CA THR A 25 15.47 25.25 38.35
C THR A 25 15.70 23.80 37.93
N CYS A 26 15.67 22.85 38.88
CA CYS A 26 15.85 21.42 38.57
C CYS A 26 14.57 20.71 38.11
N ARG A 27 13.43 21.41 38.11
CA ARG A 27 12.13 20.84 37.74
C ARG A 27 12.01 20.71 36.21
N ASN A 28 11.98 19.48 35.73
CA ASN A 28 11.68 19.19 34.33
C ASN A 28 10.18 18.87 34.17
N LYS A 29 9.48 19.60 33.29
CA LYS A 29 8.03 19.45 33.08
C LYS A 29 7.76 18.65 31.81
N MET A 30 7.28 17.41 31.99
CA MET A 30 6.93 16.51 30.89
C MET A 30 5.46 16.11 31.06
N PHE A 31 4.62 16.35 30.04
CA PHE A 31 3.19 16.00 30.05
C PHE A 31 2.40 16.56 31.25
N GLY A 32 2.71 17.78 31.68
CA GLY A 32 2.05 18.44 32.81
C GLY A 32 2.43 17.90 34.19
N ARG A 33 3.36 16.95 34.28
CA ARG A 33 3.91 16.42 35.54
C ARG A 33 5.34 16.89 35.75
N ASN A 34 5.77 16.92 37.01
CA ASN A 34 7.09 17.36 37.41
C ASN A 34 8.01 16.15 37.62
N TYR A 35 9.22 16.21 37.08
CA TYR A 35 10.23 15.17 37.19
C TYR A 35 11.58 15.79 37.60
N CYS A 36 12.42 15.00 38.28
CA CYS A 36 13.84 15.33 38.42
C CYS A 36 14.59 14.98 37.14
N ASP A 37 15.76 15.56 36.95
CA ASP A 37 16.57 15.41 35.73
C ASP A 37 16.88 13.93 35.37
N VAL A 38 17.20 13.13 36.39
CA VAL A 38 17.47 11.69 36.24
C VAL A 38 16.23 10.91 35.77
N CYS A 39 15.05 11.22 36.31
CA CYS A 39 13.82 10.55 35.88
C CYS A 39 13.34 11.04 34.51
N ALA A 40 13.52 12.33 34.21
CA ALA A 40 13.14 12.93 32.94
C ALA A 40 13.92 12.32 31.77
N SER A 41 15.24 12.21 31.88
CA SER A 41 16.09 11.58 30.85
C SER A 41 15.75 10.09 30.63
N GLY A 42 15.38 9.37 31.69
CA GLY A 42 14.88 8.00 31.60
C GLY A 42 13.54 7.87 30.86
N LEU A 43 12.65 8.86 31.02
CA LEU A 43 11.38 8.94 30.28
C LEU A 43 11.62 9.23 28.78
N GLU A 44 12.52 10.15 28.46
CA GLU A 44 12.89 10.49 27.08
C GLU A 44 13.50 9.30 26.34
N GLN A 45 14.44 8.59 26.97
CA GLN A 45 15.01 7.37 26.39
C GLN A 45 13.97 6.28 26.15
N LYS A 46 13.01 6.10 27.06
CA LYS A 46 11.89 5.16 26.87
C LYS A 46 11.00 5.56 25.71
N MET A 47 10.83 6.86 25.44
CA MET A 47 10.07 7.37 24.29
C MET A 47 10.85 7.19 22.98
N MET A 48 12.13 7.54 22.97
CA MET A 48 13.01 7.39 21.81
C MET A 48 13.22 5.92 21.42
N LYS A 49 13.33 5.02 22.40
CA LYS A 49 13.46 3.56 22.17
C LYS A 49 12.16 2.89 21.72
N ARG A 50 10.99 3.55 21.87
CA ARG A 50 9.72 3.13 21.25
C ARG A 50 9.63 3.54 19.78
N GLN A 51 10.54 4.39 19.28
CA GLN A 51 10.77 4.51 17.86
C GLN A 51 11.43 3.20 17.42
N ALA A 52 10.62 2.28 16.88
CA ALA A 52 11.16 1.08 16.25
C ALA A 52 12.25 1.51 15.25
N PRO A 53 13.40 0.81 15.18
CA PRO A 53 14.35 1.05 14.11
C PRO A 53 13.57 1.00 12.81
N GLN A 54 13.59 2.10 12.06
CA GLN A 54 13.00 2.10 10.72
C GLN A 54 13.67 0.94 9.97
N PRO A 55 12.91 0.06 9.31
CA PRO A 55 13.52 -0.98 8.49
C PRO A 55 14.51 -0.28 7.54
N PRO A 56 15.75 -0.77 7.42
CA PRO A 56 16.75 -0.15 6.58
C PRO A 56 16.16 0.00 5.17
N GLN A 57 16.02 1.25 4.73
CA GLN A 57 15.56 1.57 3.39
C GLN A 57 16.64 1.07 2.44
N VAL A 58 16.37 -0.02 1.70
CA VAL A 58 17.30 -0.55 0.71
C VAL A 58 17.30 0.43 -0.47
N VAL A 59 18.22 1.39 -0.44
CA VAL A 59 18.44 2.32 -1.55
C VAL A 59 19.18 1.54 -2.63
N PHE A 60 18.44 1.06 -3.63
CA PHE A 60 19.06 0.43 -4.80
C PHE A 60 19.70 1.51 -5.68
N PRO A 61 21.01 1.41 -5.99
CA PRO A 61 21.64 2.32 -6.93
C PRO A 61 20.98 2.19 -8.31
N PRO A 62 20.71 3.31 -9.01
CA PRO A 62 20.25 3.24 -10.39
C PRO A 62 21.35 2.61 -11.26
N GLY A 63 21.06 1.49 -11.93
CA GLY A 63 21.99 0.80 -12.83
C GLY A 63 22.46 -0.59 -12.38
N LEU A 64 21.88 -1.17 -11.33
CA LEU A 64 22.25 -2.53 -10.90
C LEU A 64 21.85 -3.57 -11.97
N PRO A 65 22.76 -4.45 -12.42
CA PRO A 65 22.39 -5.61 -13.25
C PRO A 65 21.38 -6.47 -12.49
N GLN A 66 20.22 -6.74 -13.11
CA GLN A 66 19.12 -7.50 -12.50
C GLN A 66 19.54 -8.89 -11.96
N HIS A 67 20.67 -9.42 -12.44
CA HIS A 67 21.26 -10.69 -12.02
C HIS A 67 21.92 -10.66 -10.62
N ALA A 68 22.12 -9.48 -10.01
CA ALA A 68 22.66 -9.35 -8.65
C ALA A 68 21.56 -9.31 -7.57
N LEU A 69 20.28 -9.45 -7.95
CA LEU A 69 19.17 -9.52 -7.01
C LEU A 69 19.13 -10.91 -6.35
N PRO A 70 18.89 -11.02 -5.03
CA PRO A 70 18.86 -12.32 -4.36
C PRO A 70 17.83 -13.27 -5.02
N PRO A 71 18.12 -14.57 -5.11
CA PRO A 71 17.42 -15.52 -5.99
C PRO A 71 15.91 -15.67 -5.71
N HIS A 72 15.45 -15.31 -4.51
CA HIS A 72 14.03 -15.34 -4.14
C HIS A 72 13.19 -14.20 -4.76
N LEU A 73 13.83 -13.16 -5.29
CA LEU A 73 13.16 -12.06 -6.01
C LEU A 73 13.08 -12.30 -7.53
N TYR A 74 13.68 -13.39 -8.03
CA TYR A 74 13.76 -13.69 -9.45
C TYR A 74 12.43 -14.26 -9.96
N LYS A 75 11.51 -13.38 -10.36
CA LYS A 75 10.25 -13.76 -10.99
C LYS A 75 10.46 -13.96 -12.48
N ASN A 76 10.20 -15.17 -12.96
CA ASN A 76 10.45 -15.50 -14.36
C ASN A 76 9.43 -14.78 -15.30
N PRO A 77 9.87 -13.88 -16.20
CA PRO A 77 8.99 -13.07 -17.04
C PRO A 77 8.18 -13.92 -18.03
N THR A 78 8.74 -15.04 -18.49
CA THR A 78 8.06 -16.00 -19.36
C THR A 78 6.87 -16.64 -18.67
N VAL A 79 7.03 -16.99 -17.39
CA VAL A 79 5.92 -17.53 -16.59
C VAL A 79 4.82 -16.50 -16.42
N ALA A 80 5.16 -15.23 -16.19
CA ALA A 80 4.18 -14.14 -16.11
C ALA A 80 3.40 -13.96 -17.43
N ALA A 81 4.08 -14.07 -18.57
CA ALA A 81 3.46 -13.97 -19.89
C ALA A 81 2.51 -15.14 -20.17
N VAL A 82 2.95 -16.37 -19.92
CA VAL A 82 2.13 -17.58 -20.10
C VAL A 82 0.91 -17.54 -19.18
N LEU A 83 1.07 -17.14 -17.91
CA LEU A 83 -0.06 -17.00 -16.99
C LEU A 83 -1.10 -15.99 -17.50
N SER A 84 -0.65 -14.90 -18.13
CA SER A 84 -1.53 -13.88 -18.73
C SER A 84 -2.25 -14.38 -19.98
N ALA A 85 -1.71 -15.37 -20.68
CA ALA A 85 -2.32 -15.95 -21.87
C ALA A 85 -3.53 -16.84 -21.53
N PHE A 86 -3.50 -17.53 -20.37
CA PHE A 86 -4.61 -18.36 -19.90
C PHE A 86 -5.66 -17.56 -19.14
N ILE A 87 -5.23 -16.61 -18.30
CA ILE A 87 -6.13 -15.79 -17.48
C ILE A 87 -5.75 -14.33 -17.66
N PRO A 88 -6.61 -13.50 -18.28
CA PRO A 88 -6.32 -12.08 -18.47
C PRO A 88 -6.05 -11.42 -17.11
N GLY A 89 -4.90 -10.76 -16.96
CA GLY A 89 -4.50 -10.11 -15.71
C GLY A 89 -3.72 -10.99 -14.71
N ALA A 90 -3.64 -12.32 -14.89
CA ALA A 90 -2.93 -13.20 -13.95
C ALA A 90 -1.42 -12.97 -13.90
N GLY A 91 -0.76 -12.63 -15.01
CA GLY A 91 0.67 -12.28 -14.97
C GLY A 91 0.97 -10.97 -14.25
N GLN A 92 0.02 -10.02 -14.23
CA GLN A 92 0.16 -8.79 -13.45
C GLN A 92 0.04 -9.07 -11.94
N VAL A 93 -0.82 -10.02 -11.55
CA VAL A 93 -0.90 -10.53 -10.17
C VAL A 93 0.40 -11.24 -9.77
N TYR A 94 0.96 -12.08 -10.64
CA TYR A 94 2.27 -12.74 -10.43
C TYR A 94 3.43 -11.74 -10.26
N ALA A 95 3.42 -10.65 -11.03
CA ALA A 95 4.36 -9.54 -10.88
C ALA A 95 4.20 -8.76 -9.56
N GLY A 96 3.17 -9.03 -8.75
CA GLY A 96 2.87 -8.35 -7.49
C GLY A 96 2.01 -7.10 -7.66
N ARG A 97 1.55 -6.78 -8.88
CA ARG A 97 0.71 -5.63 -9.19
C ARG A 97 -0.76 -6.04 -9.24
N VAL A 98 -1.28 -6.50 -8.10
CA VAL A 98 -2.63 -7.09 -7.97
C VAL A 98 -3.72 -6.15 -8.50
N GLY A 99 -3.71 -4.87 -8.09
CA GLY A 99 -4.73 -3.91 -8.52
C GLY A 99 -4.79 -3.71 -10.04
N ARG A 100 -3.63 -3.73 -10.71
CA ARG A 100 -3.56 -3.60 -12.17
C ARG A 100 -4.02 -4.89 -12.86
N GLY A 101 -3.71 -6.06 -12.29
CA GLY A 101 -4.17 -7.35 -12.79
C GLY A 101 -5.69 -7.52 -12.70
N VAL A 102 -6.29 -7.16 -11.57
CA VAL A 102 -7.75 -7.17 -11.39
C VAL A 102 -8.43 -6.22 -12.36
N GLY A 103 -7.87 -5.01 -12.56
CA GLY A 103 -8.40 -4.06 -13.54
C GLY A 103 -8.40 -4.61 -14.97
N VAL A 104 -7.32 -5.30 -15.38
CA VAL A 104 -7.26 -5.95 -16.69
C VAL A 104 -8.28 -7.07 -16.80
N PHE A 105 -8.41 -7.92 -15.77
CA PHE A 105 -9.37 -9.03 -15.76
C PHE A 105 -10.82 -8.53 -15.92
N ILE A 106 -11.23 -7.56 -15.09
CA ILE A 106 -12.57 -6.96 -15.16
C ILE A 106 -12.77 -6.26 -16.50
N GLY A 107 -11.77 -5.51 -16.97
CA GLY A 107 -11.81 -4.82 -18.25
C GLY A 107 -12.07 -5.78 -19.41
N THR A 108 -11.33 -6.89 -19.48
CA THR A 108 -11.55 -7.92 -20.50
C THR A 108 -12.93 -8.55 -20.37
N LEU A 109 -13.37 -8.87 -19.15
CA LEU A 109 -14.65 -9.54 -18.92
C LEU A 109 -15.86 -8.67 -19.35
N VAL A 110 -15.75 -7.34 -19.25
CA VAL A 110 -16.81 -6.41 -19.66
C VAL A 110 -16.67 -5.98 -21.14
N LEU A 111 -15.48 -5.63 -21.62
CA LEU A 111 -15.32 -5.13 -23.00
C LEU A 111 -15.51 -6.24 -24.04
N THR A 112 -15.11 -7.48 -23.77
CA THR A 112 -15.22 -8.58 -24.74
C THR A 112 -16.67 -8.84 -25.18
N PRO A 113 -17.66 -9.04 -24.28
CA PRO A 113 -19.04 -9.26 -24.71
C PRO A 113 -19.67 -8.02 -25.36
N ILE A 114 -19.27 -6.79 -24.97
CA ILE A 114 -19.73 -5.56 -25.63
C ILE A 114 -19.24 -5.51 -27.07
N PHE A 115 -17.95 -5.80 -27.29
CA PHE A 115 -17.35 -5.76 -28.62
C PHE A 115 -17.88 -6.87 -29.54
N VAL A 116 -17.95 -8.11 -29.03
CA VAL A 116 -18.51 -9.25 -29.76
C VAL A 116 -20.01 -9.06 -30.02
N GLY A 117 -20.75 -8.60 -29.00
CA GLY A 117 -22.18 -8.31 -29.11
C GLY A 117 -22.48 -7.23 -30.15
N TRP A 118 -21.66 -6.20 -30.24
CA TRP A 118 -21.79 -5.16 -31.27
C TRP A 118 -21.62 -5.71 -32.69
N PHE A 119 -20.63 -6.59 -32.89
CA PHE A 119 -20.41 -7.25 -34.19
C PHE A 119 -21.56 -8.18 -34.57
N LEU A 120 -22.04 -9.01 -33.63
CA LEU A 120 -23.21 -9.85 -33.85
C LEU A 120 -24.45 -9.00 -34.14
N TRP A 121 -24.57 -7.84 -33.48
CA TRP A 121 -25.69 -6.92 -33.71
C TRP A 121 -25.71 -6.32 -35.12
N LEU A 122 -24.55 -6.06 -35.71
CA LEU A 122 -24.47 -5.64 -37.10
C LEU A 122 -24.73 -6.80 -38.06
N ALA A 123 -24.18 -7.99 -37.77
CA ALA A 123 -24.37 -9.17 -38.61
C ALA A 123 -25.86 -9.53 -38.76
N GLN A 124 -26.64 -9.48 -37.68
CA GLN A 124 -28.10 -9.72 -37.74
C GLN A 124 -28.87 -8.67 -38.55
N ILE A 125 -28.39 -7.41 -38.62
CA ILE A 125 -29.05 -6.38 -39.45
C ILE A 125 -28.86 -6.71 -40.93
N PHE A 126 -27.65 -7.11 -41.32
CA PHE A 126 -27.37 -7.55 -42.69
C PHE A 126 -28.17 -8.80 -43.03
N ASP A 127 -28.13 -9.81 -42.15
CA ASP A 127 -28.88 -11.06 -42.30
C ASP A 127 -30.38 -10.80 -42.52
N ALA A 128 -31.00 -10.00 -41.64
CA ALA A 128 -32.41 -9.61 -41.75
C ALA A 128 -32.74 -8.87 -43.06
N HIS A 129 -31.83 -8.01 -43.56
CA HIS A 129 -32.05 -7.31 -44.82
C HIS A 129 -31.99 -8.27 -46.03
N THR A 130 -31.04 -9.22 -46.03
CA THR A 130 -30.99 -10.27 -47.05
C THR A 130 -32.23 -11.15 -47.02
N THR A 131 -32.66 -11.61 -45.84
CA THR A 131 -33.85 -12.45 -45.69
C THR A 131 -35.12 -11.74 -46.15
N ALA A 132 -35.29 -10.45 -45.82
CA ALA A 132 -36.43 -9.66 -46.28
C ALA A 132 -36.46 -9.51 -47.81
N LYS A 133 -35.29 -9.37 -48.45
CA LYS A 133 -35.18 -9.27 -49.90
C LYS A 133 -35.57 -10.58 -50.58
N GLU A 134 -35.12 -11.72 -50.06
CA GLU A 134 -35.46 -13.05 -50.58
C GLU A 134 -36.98 -13.30 -50.51
N HIS A 135 -37.61 -12.98 -49.39
CA HIS A 135 -39.06 -13.13 -49.22
C HIS A 135 -39.88 -12.28 -50.21
N ASN A 136 -39.48 -11.03 -50.45
CA ASN A 136 -40.15 -10.16 -51.42
C ASN A 136 -40.02 -10.65 -52.87
N LEU A 137 -38.86 -11.25 -53.21
CA LEU A 137 -38.65 -11.86 -54.52
C LEU A 137 -39.56 -13.09 -54.71
N GLU A 138 -39.74 -13.91 -53.68
CA GLU A 138 -40.64 -15.07 -53.75
C GLU A 138 -42.09 -14.64 -54.01
N LEU A 139 -42.58 -13.61 -53.29
CA LEU A 139 -43.91 -13.05 -53.48
C LEU A 139 -44.16 -12.49 -54.89
N THR A 140 -43.13 -11.91 -55.52
CA THR A 140 -43.26 -11.33 -56.88
C THR A 140 -43.23 -12.42 -57.97
N SER A 141 -42.72 -13.61 -57.65
CA SER A 141 -42.61 -14.74 -58.59
C SER A 141 -43.85 -15.65 -58.66
N ARG A 142 -44.84 -15.45 -57.77
CA ARG A 142 -46.13 -16.17 -57.76
C ARG A 142 -47.22 -15.37 -58.46
#